data_AF-A0A829YDC6-F1
#
_entry.id   AF-A0A829YDC6-F1
#
_cell.length_a   1.000
_cell.length_b   1.000
_cell.length_c   1.000
_cell.angle_alpha   90.00
_cell.angle_beta   90.00
_cell.angle_gamma   90.00
#
_symmetry.space_group_name_H-M   'P 1'
#
loop_
_entity.id
_entity.type
_entity.pdbx_description
1 polymer ?
#
loop_
_entity_poly.entity_id
_entity_poly.type
_entity_poly.pdbx_seq_one_letter_code
_entity_poly.pdbx_strand_id
1 'polypeptide(L)'
;MRLLIGTDSEYAAVIRTANEMQQADDRSPLLVLIGSASSFSFKPRPSTILVPGMPAGVIAAVPSLEEFGIASRLASEAGLPGCYDGPVVELAAAWLGSLPNELRSQTQVIFAAAASGIAPLAERLGVPGSSIQVLS
;
A
#
# COMPACT_ATOMS: atom_id res chain seq x y z
N MET A 1 -12.02 -2.92 -5.81
CA MET A 1 -10.80 -3.19 -5.01
C MET A 1 -10.26 -1.87 -4.50
N ARG A 2 -9.65 -1.86 -3.31
CA ARG A 2 -9.12 -0.67 -2.66
C ARG A 2 -7.63 -0.83 -2.40
N LEU A 3 -6.85 0.20 -2.70
CA LEU A 3 -5.42 0.27 -2.46
C LEU A 3 -5.18 1.44 -1.50
N LEU A 4 -4.63 1.15 -0.32
CA LEU A 4 -4.17 2.16 0.64
C LEU A 4 -2.65 2.26 0.57
N ILE A 5 -2.12 3.47 0.41
CA ILE A 5 -0.69 3.75 0.33
C ILE A 5 -0.30 4.67 1.48
N GLY A 6 0.78 4.36 2.17
CA GLY A 6 1.33 5.23 3.20
C GLY A 6 2.82 5.01 3.43
N THR A 7 3.32 5.64 4.48
CA THR A 7 4.74 5.60 4.88
C THR A 7 4.90 5.11 6.32
N ASP A 8 6.08 4.60 6.66
CA ASP A 8 6.37 4.16 8.03
C ASP A 8 6.26 5.30 9.06
N SER A 9 6.63 6.54 8.68
CA SER A 9 6.46 7.71 9.54
C SER A 9 5.00 8.01 9.89
N GLU A 10 4.06 7.49 9.11
CA GLU A 10 2.62 7.66 9.27
C GLU A 10 1.93 6.32 9.63
N TYR A 11 2.70 5.32 10.05
CA TYR A 11 2.24 3.95 10.30
C TYR A 11 0.95 3.88 11.13
N ALA A 12 0.86 4.66 12.22
CA ALA A 12 -0.33 4.68 13.05
C ALA A 12 -1.59 5.17 12.32
N ALA A 13 -1.45 6.15 11.40
CA ALA A 13 -2.55 6.60 10.56
C ALA A 13 -2.93 5.51 9.54
N VAL A 14 -1.94 4.88 8.89
CA VAL A 14 -2.16 3.79 7.95
C VAL A 14 -2.94 2.64 8.59
N ILE A 15 -2.54 2.19 9.78
CA ILE A 15 -3.22 1.08 10.49
C ILE A 15 -4.66 1.45 10.84
N ARG A 16 -4.87 2.67 11.34
CA ARG A 16 -6.21 3.16 11.69
C ARG A 16 -7.12 3.18 10.46
N THR A 17 -6.64 3.81 9.38
CA THR A 17 -7.37 3.91 8.12
C THR A 17 -7.65 2.53 7.52
N ALA A 18 -6.68 1.62 7.54
CA ALA A 18 -6.89 0.25 7.06
C ALA A 18 -8.00 -0.46 7.85
N ASN A 19 -8.01 -0.32 9.18
CA ASN A 19 -9.06 -0.89 10.03
C ASN A 19 -10.43 -0.24 9.77
N GLU A 20 -10.50 1.08 9.65
CA GLU A 20 -11.74 1.80 9.33
C GLU A 20 -12.31 1.36 7.97
N MET A 21 -11.46 1.24 6.95
CA MET A 21 -11.85 0.76 5.62
C MET A 21 -12.33 -0.69 5.67
N GLN A 22 -11.63 -1.56 6.41
CA GLN A 22 -12.01 -2.96 6.55
C GLN A 22 -13.36 -3.10 7.28
N GLN A 23 -13.62 -2.27 8.30
CA GLN A 23 -14.89 -2.27 9.04
C GLN A 23 -16.06 -1.69 8.22
N ALA A 24 -15.79 -0.67 7.40
CA ALA A 24 -16.81 -0.04 6.56
C ALA A 24 -17.31 -0.96 5.44
N ASP A 25 -16.43 -1.82 4.92
CA ASP A 25 -16.78 -2.81 3.89
C ASP A 25 -15.76 -3.96 3.95
N ASP A 26 -16.12 -5.06 4.61
CA ASP A 26 -15.25 -6.23 4.79
C ASP A 26 -15.21 -7.14 3.55
N ARG A 27 -16.17 -6.98 2.64
CA ARG A 27 -16.28 -7.80 1.41
C ARG A 27 -15.41 -7.28 0.27
N SER A 28 -15.08 -5.99 0.29
CA SER A 28 -14.24 -5.37 -0.74
C SER A 28 -12.75 -5.60 -0.44
N PRO A 29 -11.97 -6.23 -1.34
CA PRO A 29 -10.55 -6.46 -1.10
C PRO A 29 -9.79 -5.15 -0.85
N LEU A 30 -8.94 -5.17 0.19
CA LEU A 30 -8.06 -4.08 0.57
C LEU A 30 -6.60 -4.56 0.50
N LEU A 31 -5.78 -3.83 -0.23
CA LEU A 31 -4.33 -3.96 -0.24
C LEU A 31 -3.71 -2.72 0.41
N VAL A 32 -2.77 -2.91 1.33
CA VAL A 32 -2.01 -1.84 1.97
C VAL A 32 -0.56 -1.87 1.53
N LEU A 33 -0.04 -0.75 1.04
CA LEU A 33 1.37 -0.59 0.68
C LEU A 33 2.03 0.44 1.60
N ILE A 34 3.15 0.07 2.22
CA ILE A 34 3.91 0.97 3.09
C ILE A 34 5.34 1.11 2.60
N GLY A 35 5.78 2.35 2.42
CA GLY A 35 7.17 2.69 2.11
C GLY A 35 7.96 3.11 3.34
N SER A 36 9.26 2.80 3.33
CA SER A 36 10.23 3.44 4.22
C SER A 36 11.52 3.78 3.48
N ALA A 37 12.07 4.97 3.75
CA ALA A 37 13.38 5.38 3.26
C ALA A 37 14.54 4.77 4.08
N SER A 38 14.24 4.19 5.25
CA SER A 38 15.25 3.61 6.15
C SER A 38 14.76 2.26 6.70
N SER A 39 14.58 2.14 8.01
CA SER A 39 13.99 0.97 8.67
C SER A 39 12.50 1.16 8.89
N PHE A 40 11.79 0.05 9.13
CA PHE A 40 10.41 0.10 9.63
C PHE A 40 10.40 0.21 11.17
N SER A 41 9.39 0.86 11.71
CA SER A 41 9.12 0.96 13.15
C SER A 41 8.59 -0.35 13.76
N PHE A 42 8.42 -1.37 12.92
CA PHE A 42 8.01 -2.72 13.26
C PHE A 42 8.92 -3.73 12.57
N LYS A 43 8.90 -4.99 13.00
CA LYS A 43 9.64 -6.07 12.35
C LYS A 43 8.79 -6.71 11.25
N PRO A 44 9.13 -6.59 9.95
CA PRO A 44 8.39 -7.24 8.88
C PRO A 44 8.39 -8.76 9.03
N ARG A 45 7.33 -9.41 8.54
CA ARG A 45 7.26 -10.86 8.41
C ARG A 45 6.86 -11.27 6.99
N PRO A 46 7.20 -12.49 6.55
CA PRO A 46 6.66 -13.03 5.30
C PRO A 46 5.13 -13.07 5.33
N SER A 47 4.52 -12.57 4.26
CA SER A 47 3.08 -12.63 4.03
C SER A 47 2.66 -14.04 3.65
N THR A 48 1.50 -14.44 4.15
CA THR A 48 0.77 -15.66 3.82
C THR A 48 -0.40 -15.39 2.86
N ILE A 49 -0.75 -14.11 2.66
CA ILE A 49 -1.82 -13.68 1.75
C ILE A 49 -1.27 -13.47 0.34
N LEU A 50 -1.84 -14.17 -0.63
CA LEU A 50 -1.48 -14.02 -2.04
C LEU A 50 -2.04 -12.72 -2.61
N VAL A 51 -1.20 -11.98 -3.32
CA VAL A 51 -1.59 -10.77 -4.06
C VAL A 51 -1.21 -10.97 -5.52
N PRO A 52 -2.17 -11.33 -6.40
CA PRO A 52 -1.90 -11.49 -7.82
C PRO A 52 -1.28 -10.23 -8.43
N GLY A 53 -0.29 -10.43 -9.32
CA GLY A 53 0.39 -9.34 -10.00
C GLY A 53 1.43 -8.59 -9.16
N MET A 54 1.62 -8.97 -7.90
CA MET A 54 2.70 -8.42 -7.06
C MET A 54 4.08 -8.82 -7.63
N PRO A 55 5.07 -7.90 -7.68
CA PRO A 55 6.41 -8.24 -8.15
C PRO A 55 7.03 -9.39 -7.36
N ALA A 56 7.83 -10.21 -8.04
CA ALA A 56 8.47 -11.38 -7.44
C ALA A 56 9.39 -10.97 -6.28
N GLY A 57 9.37 -11.76 -5.19
CA GLY A 57 10.17 -11.49 -3.99
C GLY A 57 9.58 -10.44 -3.05
N VAL A 58 8.55 -9.69 -3.45
CA VAL A 58 7.85 -8.73 -2.58
C VAL A 58 6.85 -9.49 -1.71
N ILE A 59 7.33 -9.95 -0.56
CA ILE A 59 6.58 -10.79 0.39
C ILE A 59 6.61 -10.26 1.82
N ALA A 60 7.39 -9.21 2.11
CA ALA A 60 7.39 -8.59 3.43
C ALA A 60 6.06 -7.89 3.68
N ALA A 61 5.50 -8.12 4.86
CA ALA A 61 4.19 -7.62 5.28
C ALA A 61 4.25 -7.01 6.68
N VAL A 62 3.24 -6.19 6.96
CA VAL A 62 2.98 -5.62 8.28
C VAL A 62 2.38 -6.71 9.17
N PRO A 63 2.98 -7.01 10.34
CA PRO A 63 2.53 -8.14 11.17
C PRO A 63 1.05 -8.08 11.58
N SER A 64 0.59 -6.92 12.04
CA SER A 64 -0.78 -6.71 12.53
C SER A 64 -1.83 -6.81 11.41
N LEU A 65 -1.57 -6.22 10.25
CA LEU A 65 -2.49 -6.32 9.10
C LEU A 65 -2.64 -7.77 8.65
N GLU A 66 -1.54 -8.51 8.62
CA GLU A 66 -1.53 -9.91 8.25
C GLU A 66 -2.25 -10.79 9.30
N GLU A 67 -2.26 -10.42 10.58
CA GLU A 67 -3.09 -11.07 11.62
C GLU A 67 -4.59 -10.79 11.43
N PHE A 68 -4.94 -9.61 10.94
CA PHE A 68 -6.32 -9.24 10.59
C PHE A 68 -6.77 -9.74 9.22
N GLY A 69 -5.93 -10.49 8.50
CA GLY A 69 -6.24 -10.99 7.16
C GLY A 69 -6.23 -9.92 6.06
N ILE A 70 -5.65 -8.75 6.33
CA ILE A 70 -5.51 -7.65 5.37
C ILE A 70 -4.18 -7.81 4.63
N ALA A 71 -4.24 -7.89 3.30
CA ALA A 71 -3.05 -7.98 2.47
C ALA A 71 -2.19 -6.72 2.60
N SER A 72 -0.89 -6.88 2.86
CA SER A 72 0.05 -5.76 2.86
C SER A 72 1.38 -6.08 2.19
N ARG A 73 2.02 -5.07 1.60
CA ARG A 73 3.38 -5.18 1.04
C ARG A 73 4.23 -3.96 1.37
N LEU A 74 5.53 -4.19 1.48
CA LEU A 74 6.49 -3.17 1.88
C LEU A 74 7.42 -2.80 0.75
N ALA A 75 7.76 -1.52 0.67
CA ALA A 75 8.80 -0.97 -0.19
C ALA A 75 9.88 -0.31 0.67
N SER A 76 11.14 -0.53 0.32
CA SER A 76 12.29 0.00 1.06
C SER A 76 13.36 0.50 0.11
N GLU A 77 13.81 1.73 0.33
CA GLU A 77 14.97 2.31 -0.38
C GLU A 77 16.31 1.85 0.25
N ALA A 78 16.26 1.11 1.36
CA ALA A 78 17.42 0.58 2.07
C ALA A 78 17.70 -0.90 1.74
N GLY A 79 16.99 -1.50 0.76
CA GLY A 79 17.22 -2.87 0.31
C GLY A 79 16.84 -3.95 1.34
N LEU A 80 15.78 -3.72 2.15
CA LEU A 80 15.35 -4.68 3.16
C LEU A 80 14.81 -5.99 2.53
N PRO A 81 15.15 -7.18 3.07
CA PRO A 81 14.71 -8.46 2.51
C PRO A 81 13.19 -8.58 2.40
N GLY A 82 12.73 -9.09 1.25
CA GLY A 82 11.31 -9.29 0.98
C GLY A 82 10.53 -8.01 0.68
N CYS A 83 11.15 -6.83 0.75
CA CYS A 83 10.54 -5.58 0.32
C CYS A 83 10.76 -5.35 -1.18
N TYR A 84 9.94 -4.50 -1.78
CA TYR A 84 10.24 -3.90 -3.07
C TYR A 84 11.44 -2.96 -2.91
N ASP A 85 12.41 -3.06 -3.81
CA ASP A 85 13.59 -2.18 -3.82
C ASP A 85 13.24 -0.85 -4.50
N GLY A 86 13.08 0.19 -3.69
CA GLY A 86 12.66 1.51 -4.15
C GLY A 86 11.43 2.08 -3.44
N PRO A 87 10.86 3.18 -3.95
CA PRO A 87 9.79 3.90 -3.28
C PRO A 87 8.43 3.20 -3.46
N VAL A 88 7.54 3.37 -2.46
CA VAL A 88 6.20 2.73 -2.44
C VAL A 88 5.32 3.08 -3.64
N VAL A 89 5.52 4.27 -4.23
CA VAL A 89 4.81 4.68 -5.44
C VAL A 89 5.15 3.84 -6.66
N GLU A 90 6.40 3.38 -6.78
CA GLU A 90 6.82 2.51 -7.87
C GLU A 90 6.29 1.10 -7.68
N LEU A 91 6.26 0.61 -6.43
CA LEU A 91 5.58 -0.65 -6.10
C LEU A 91 4.09 -0.58 -6.46
N ALA A 92 3.41 0.51 -6.09
CA ALA A 92 2.01 0.73 -6.42
C ALA A 92 1.79 0.79 -7.93
N ALA A 93 2.64 1.50 -8.67
CA ALA A 93 2.56 1.58 -10.13
C ALA A 93 2.81 0.22 -10.80
N ALA A 94 3.79 -0.55 -10.34
CA ALA A 94 4.08 -1.89 -10.83
C ALA A 94 2.89 -2.84 -10.61
N TRP A 95 2.31 -2.82 -9.41
CA TRP A 95 1.13 -3.63 -9.12
C TRP A 95 -0.09 -3.20 -9.93
N LEU A 96 -0.42 -1.91 -9.99
CA LEU A 96 -1.52 -1.39 -10.83
C LEU A 96 -1.31 -1.68 -12.32
N GLY A 97 -0.05 -1.71 -12.78
CA GLY A 97 0.37 -2.09 -14.13
C GLY A 97 0.12 -3.57 -14.46
N SER A 98 0.12 -4.43 -13.45
CA SER A 98 -0.13 -5.86 -13.60
C SER A 98 -1.62 -6.21 -13.70
N LEU A 99 -2.51 -5.31 -13.27
CA LEU A 99 -3.95 -5.55 -13.25
C LEU A 99 -4.56 -5.43 -14.66
N PRO A 100 -5.59 -6.23 -14.98
CA PRO A 100 -6.41 -5.99 -16.15
C PRO A 100 -7.01 -4.58 -16.15
N ASN A 101 -7.16 -3.95 -17.32
CA ASN A 101 -7.61 -2.56 -17.46
C ASN A 101 -8.91 -2.25 -16.71
N GLU A 102 -9.89 -3.16 -16.73
CA GLU A 102 -11.17 -3.00 -16.05
C GLU A 102 -11.01 -2.99 -14.52
N LEU A 103 -10.19 -3.88 -13.98
CA LEU A 103 -9.92 -3.91 -12.55
C LEU A 103 -9.11 -2.70 -12.11
N ARG A 104 -8.13 -2.30 -12.94
CA ARG A 104 -7.31 -1.10 -12.71
C ARG A 104 -8.17 0.17 -12.65
N SER A 105 -9.11 0.35 -13.57
CA SER A 105 -9.96 1.56 -13.59
C SER A 105 -10.94 1.63 -12.42
N GLN A 106 -11.34 0.48 -11.88
CA GLN A 106 -12.20 0.37 -10.70
C GLN A 106 -11.43 0.35 -9.37
N THR A 107 -10.09 0.37 -9.40
CA THR A 107 -9.27 0.40 -8.19
C THR A 107 -9.26 1.80 -7.60
N GLN A 108 -9.79 1.92 -6.38
CA GLN A 108 -9.70 3.16 -5.61
C GLN A 108 -8.34 3.23 -4.93
N VAL A 109 -7.65 4.37 -5.07
CA VAL A 109 -6.33 4.60 -4.49
C VAL A 109 -6.47 5.64 -3.38
N ILE A 110 -6.10 5.28 -2.17
CA ILE A 110 -6.20 6.12 -0.99
C ILE A 110 -4.78 6.35 -0.47
N PHE A 111 -4.45 7.58 -0.10
CA PHE A 111 -3.20 7.87 0.62
C PHE A 111 -3.52 8.18 2.07
N ALA A 112 -2.91 7.40 2.97
CA ALA A 112 -2.85 7.71 4.40
C ALA A 112 -1.59 8.53 4.65
N ALA A 113 -1.62 9.79 4.21
CA ALA A 113 -0.54 10.75 4.44
C ALA A 113 -1.11 12.13 4.77
N ALA A 114 -0.29 13.01 5.36
CA ALA A 114 -0.66 14.41 5.50
C ALA A 114 -0.89 15.05 4.11
N ALA A 115 -1.83 16.00 4.00
CA ALA A 115 -2.19 16.62 2.72
C ALA A 115 -1.00 17.18 1.91
N SER A 116 0.06 17.65 2.59
CA SER A 116 1.30 18.13 1.96
C SER A 116 2.15 17.02 1.32
N GLY A 117 2.06 15.78 1.82
CA GLY A 117 2.80 14.63 1.30
C GLY A 117 2.11 13.92 0.12
N ILE A 118 0.81 14.16 -0.08
CA ILE A 118 0.00 13.44 -1.07
C ILE A 118 0.21 13.97 -2.48
N ALA A 119 0.22 15.29 -2.67
CA ALA A 119 0.38 15.90 -3.99
C ALA A 119 1.59 15.36 -4.77
N PRO A 120 2.82 15.32 -4.20
CA PRO A 120 3.97 14.75 -4.89
C PRO A 120 3.88 13.23 -5.08
N LEU A 121 3.23 12.48 -4.17
CA LEU A 121 3.04 11.03 -4.32
C LEU A 121 2.06 10.70 -5.45
N ALA A 122 0.96 11.44 -5.52
CA ALA A 122 -0.09 11.32 -6.52
C ALA A 122 0.43 11.62 -7.93
N GLU A 123 1.18 12.71 -8.08
CA GLU A 123 1.80 13.10 -9.35
C GLU A 123 2.76 12.02 -9.86
N ARG A 124 3.61 11.48 -8.98
CA ARG A 124 4.56 10.41 -9.32
C ARG A 124 3.88 9.09 -9.74
N LEU A 125 2.66 8.85 -9.28
CA LEU A 125 1.92 7.64 -9.55
C LEU A 125 1.20 7.64 -10.91
N GLY A 126 1.06 8.80 -11.56
CA GLY A 126 0.49 8.90 -12.91
C GLY A 126 -0.96 8.39 -13.04
N VAL A 127 -1.68 8.24 -11.93
CA VAL A 127 -3.12 7.90 -11.92
C VAL A 127 -3.95 9.18 -12.02
N PRO A 128 -5.04 9.20 -12.82
CA PRO A 128 -5.91 10.36 -12.90
C PRO A 128 -6.46 10.70 -11.51
N GLY A 129 -6.35 11.97 -11.11
CA GLY A 129 -6.62 12.44 -9.74
C GLY A 129 -8.03 12.18 -9.21
N SER A 130 -8.97 11.75 -10.06
CA SER A 130 -10.35 11.39 -9.71
C SER A 130 -10.48 10.13 -8.82
N SER A 131 -9.42 9.34 -8.69
CA SER A 131 -9.43 8.11 -7.87
C SER A 131 -8.67 8.23 -6.55
N ILE A 132 -8.25 9.45 -6.18
CA ILE A 132 -7.41 9.74 -5.02
C ILE A 132 -8.27 10.31 -3.88
N GLN A 133 -8.40 9.56 -2.80
CA GLN A 133 -9.01 10.07 -1.56
C GLN A 133 -7.95 10.36 -0.50
N VAL A 134 -8.10 11.52 0.14
CA VAL A 134 -7.29 11.99 1.26
C VAL A 134 -8.13 11.89 2.51
N LEU A 135 -7.66 11.15 3.50
CA LEU A 135 -8.27 11.12 4.83
C LEU A 135 -7.43 11.99 5.75
N SER A 136 -8.01 13.16 6.10
CA SER A 136 -7.46 14.15 7.03
C SER A 136 -7.64 13.73 8.49
#